data_AF-A0A1C0TVQ5-F1
#
_entry.id   AF-A0A1C0TVQ5-F1
#
_cell.length_a   1.000
_cell.length_b   1.000
_cell.length_c   1.000
_cell.angle_alpha   90.00
_cell.angle_beta   90.00
_cell.angle_gamma   90.00
#
_symmetry.space_group_name_H-M   'P 1'
#
loop_
_entity.id
_entity.type
_entity.pdbx_description
1 polymer ?
#
loop_
_entity_poly.entity_id
_entity_poly.type
_entity_poly.pdbx_seq_one_letter_code
_entity_poly.pdbx_strand_id
1 'polypeptide(L)'
;MLTKFGMAIRKIRIDRNMKLGDMAKGLGVTSAYLSAVENGKKKLTNDFVSKIADYLDLSFEDRCEIEDAATLSQQEFSINVKDEDSDLLRSTVGAFARRIESSDLSDEDAEAILEILKG
;
A
#
# COMPACT_ATOMS: atom_id res chain seq x y z
N MET A 1 12.40 7.91 -8.71
CA MET A 1 11.12 8.33 -9.32
C MET A 1 10.08 8.24 -8.22
N LEU A 2 9.14 9.18 -8.10
CA LEU A 2 8.09 9.09 -7.09
C LEU A 2 7.15 7.92 -7.42
N THR A 3 6.70 7.20 -6.39
CA THR A 3 5.63 6.20 -6.53
C THR A 3 4.26 6.87 -6.55
N LYS A 4 3.20 6.16 -6.95
CA LYS A 4 1.82 6.71 -6.89
C LYS A 4 1.48 7.16 -5.47
N PHE A 5 1.84 6.34 -4.46
CA PHE A 5 1.72 6.69 -3.06
C PHE A 5 2.52 7.94 -2.69
N GLY A 6 3.79 7.99 -3.08
CA GLY A 6 4.67 9.13 -2.83
C GLY A 6 4.17 10.43 -3.45
N MET A 7 3.56 10.36 -4.65
CA MET A 7 2.91 11.50 -5.29
C MET A 7 1.69 11.98 -4.49
N ALA A 8 0.84 11.06 -4.05
CA ALA A 8 -0.37 11.39 -3.28
C ALA A 8 -0.05 12.09 -1.96
N ILE A 9 0.84 11.51 -1.13
CA ILE A 9 1.19 12.10 0.16
C ILE A 9 1.97 13.41 0.00
N ARG A 10 2.80 13.53 -1.04
CA ARG A 10 3.55 14.75 -1.33
C ARG A 10 2.63 15.88 -1.78
N LYS A 11 1.59 15.58 -2.57
CA LYS A 11 0.57 16.56 -2.97
C LYS A 11 -0.11 17.15 -1.74
N ILE A 12 -0.65 16.30 -0.87
CA ILE A 12 -1.32 16.74 0.38
C ILE A 12 -0.38 17.56 1.26
N ARG A 13 0.89 17.11 1.40
CA ARG A 13 1.91 17.83 2.15
C ARG A 13 2.16 19.24 1.59
N ILE A 14 2.23 19.39 0.26
CA ILE A 14 2.41 20.69 -0.41
C ILE A 14 1.16 21.55 -0.27
N ASP A 15 -0.03 20.99 -0.45
CA ASP A 15 -1.30 21.69 -0.35
C ASP A 15 -1.53 22.25 1.07
N ARG A 16 -0.99 21.56 2.09
CA ARG A 16 -0.99 22.00 3.50
C ARG A 16 0.23 22.83 3.90
N ASN A 17 1.06 23.23 2.94
CA ASN A 17 2.24 24.05 3.12
C ASN A 17 3.27 23.47 4.13
N MET A 18 3.35 22.13 4.21
CA MET A 18 4.21 21.41 5.14
C MET A 18 5.56 21.08 4.47
N LYS A 19 6.67 21.28 5.19
CA LYS A 19 7.98 20.81 4.70
C LYS A 19 8.11 19.31 4.95
N LEU A 20 8.97 18.66 4.16
CA LEU A 20 9.28 17.23 4.34
C LEU A 20 9.73 16.92 5.78
N GLY A 21 10.56 17.80 6.36
CA GLY A 21 11.05 17.65 7.73
C GLY A 21 9.95 17.78 8.79
N ASP A 22 8.95 18.63 8.56
CA ASP A 22 7.84 18.82 9.50
C ASP A 22 6.96 17.57 9.55
N MET A 23 6.60 17.04 8.37
CA MET A 23 5.85 15.78 8.26
C MET A 23 6.64 14.60 8.83
N ALA A 24 7.94 14.50 8.52
CA ALA A 24 8.78 13.44 9.07
C ALA A 24 8.83 13.49 10.60
N LYS A 25 8.98 14.69 11.18
CA LYS A 25 8.95 14.90 12.63
C LYS A 25 7.60 14.51 13.24
N GLY A 26 6.49 14.92 12.62
CA GLY A 26 5.14 14.56 13.06
C GLY A 26 4.85 13.06 13.02
N LEU A 27 5.42 12.37 12.02
CA LEU A 27 5.35 10.91 11.89
C LEU A 27 6.38 10.16 12.75
N GLY A 28 7.26 10.86 13.48
CA GLY A 28 8.32 10.24 14.28
C GLY A 28 9.35 9.44 13.45
N VAL A 29 9.62 9.86 12.22
CA VAL A 29 10.61 9.25 11.32
C VAL A 29 11.63 10.30 10.85
N THR A 30 12.71 9.86 10.20
CA THR A 30 13.69 10.80 9.62
C THR A 30 13.21 11.33 8.26
N SER A 31 13.62 12.54 7.89
CA SER A 31 13.34 13.09 6.55
C SER A 31 13.89 12.19 5.43
N ALA A 32 15.01 11.51 5.69
CA ALA A 32 15.59 10.53 4.77
C ALA A 32 14.68 9.29 4.60
N TYR A 33 14.09 8.80 5.69
CA TYR A 33 13.13 7.70 5.65
C TYR A 33 11.87 8.09 4.86
N LEU A 34 11.27 9.25 5.17
CA LEU A 34 10.07 9.73 4.45
C LEU A 34 10.36 9.94 2.96
N SER A 35 11.52 10.51 2.62
CA SER A 35 11.98 10.65 1.23
C SER A 35 12.15 9.28 0.54
N ALA A 36 12.72 8.29 1.23
CA ALA A 36 12.87 6.95 0.70
C ALA A 36 11.52 6.28 0.44
N VAL A 37 10.52 6.50 1.30
CA VAL A 37 9.13 6.04 1.09
C VAL A 37 8.50 6.74 -0.12
N GLU A 38 8.57 8.08 -0.21
CA GLU A 38 8.03 8.84 -1.34
C GLU A 38 8.61 8.36 -2.70
N ASN A 39 9.86 7.90 -2.69
CA ASN A 39 10.57 7.42 -3.88
C ASN A 39 10.52 5.90 -4.08
N GLY A 40 9.75 5.16 -3.28
CA GLY A 40 9.65 3.69 -3.37
C GLY A 40 10.93 2.94 -3.02
N LYS A 41 11.93 3.61 -2.43
CA LYS A 41 13.18 2.99 -1.97
C LYS A 41 13.03 2.27 -0.64
N LYS A 42 11.93 2.48 0.06
CA LYS A 42 11.61 1.81 1.32
C LYS A 42 10.27 1.10 1.20
N LYS A 43 10.21 -0.14 1.70
CA LYS A 43 8.99 -0.94 1.77
C LYS A 43 7.92 -0.18 2.54
N LEU A 44 6.75 -0.07 1.91
CA LEU A 44 5.56 0.52 2.49
C LEU A 44 4.80 -0.56 3.26
N THR A 45 4.50 -0.31 4.53
CA THR A 45 3.68 -1.21 5.35
C THR A 45 2.29 -0.59 5.55
N ASN A 46 1.26 -1.43 5.68
CA ASN A 46 -0.11 -0.97 5.90
C ASN A 46 -0.22 -0.12 7.19
N ASP A 47 0.55 -0.47 8.22
CA ASP A 47 0.66 0.32 9.45
C ASP A 47 1.19 1.74 9.18
N PHE A 48 2.18 1.88 8.29
CA PHE A 48 2.76 3.18 7.96
C PHE A 48 1.82 4.00 7.08
N VAL A 49 1.08 3.36 6.17
CA VAL A 49 0.00 4.00 5.40
C VAL A 49 -1.07 4.55 6.33
N SER A 50 -1.55 3.71 7.27
CA SER A 50 -2.54 4.12 8.27
C SER A 50 -2.04 5.26 9.13
N LYS A 51 -0.79 5.18 9.62
CA LYS A 51 -0.15 6.25 10.40
C LYS A 51 -0.09 7.58 9.65
N ILE A 52 0.17 7.55 8.34
CA ILE A 52 0.17 8.75 7.51
C ILE A 52 -1.25 9.30 7.35
N ALA A 53 -2.23 8.44 7.08
CA ALA A 53 -3.62 8.85 6.93
C ALA A 53 -4.16 9.51 8.22
N ASP A 54 -3.84 8.93 9.38
CA ASP A 54 -4.24 9.47 10.68
C ASP A 54 -3.50 10.78 11.00
N TYR A 55 -2.20 10.88 10.72
CA TYR A 55 -1.42 12.11 10.93
C TYR A 55 -1.89 13.26 10.04
N LEU A 56 -2.27 12.93 8.81
CA LEU A 56 -2.84 13.89 7.86
C LEU A 56 -4.34 14.10 8.08
N ASP A 57 -4.99 13.51 9.07
CA ASP A 57 -6.43 13.71 9.33
C ASP A 57 -7.26 13.67 8.04
N LEU A 58 -7.06 12.59 7.27
CA LEU A 58 -7.65 12.45 5.94
C LEU A 58 -9.13 12.09 6.01
N SER A 59 -9.89 12.60 5.04
CA SER A 59 -11.25 12.14 4.82
C SER A 59 -11.26 10.65 4.45
N PHE A 60 -12.41 10.00 4.57
CA PHE A 60 -12.56 8.60 4.15
C PHE A 60 -12.19 8.40 2.67
N GLU A 61 -12.58 9.35 1.82
CA GLU A 61 -12.29 9.35 0.38
C GLU A 61 -10.79 9.47 0.11
N ASP A 62 -10.13 10.46 0.72
CA ASP A 62 -8.67 10.64 0.58
C ASP A 62 -7.88 9.44 1.14
N ARG A 63 -8.41 8.80 2.19
CA ARG A 63 -7.82 7.60 2.77
C ARG A 63 -7.88 6.43 1.80
N CYS A 64 -9.04 6.17 1.18
CA CYS A 64 -9.16 5.15 0.15
C CYS A 64 -8.21 5.44 -1.03
N GLU A 65 -8.10 6.68 -1.49
CA GLU A 65 -7.19 7.04 -2.58
C GLU A 65 -5.72 6.73 -2.25
N ILE A 66 -5.28 7.05 -1.03
CA ILE A 66 -3.91 6.79 -0.60
C ILE A 66 -3.66 5.30 -0.37
N GLU A 67 -4.64 4.55 0.14
CA GLU A 67 -4.56 3.10 0.31
C GLU A 67 -4.51 2.37 -1.04
N ASP A 68 -5.28 2.82 -2.04
CA ASP A 68 -5.20 2.32 -3.42
C ASP A 68 -3.84 2.68 -4.05
N ALA A 69 -3.39 3.92 -3.87
CA ALA A 69 -2.08 4.35 -4.35
C ALA A 69 -0.94 3.57 -3.66
N ALA A 70 -1.11 3.21 -2.38
CA ALA A 70 -0.19 2.36 -1.62
C ALA A 70 -0.12 0.96 -2.20
N THR A 71 -1.28 0.33 -2.43
CA THR A 71 -1.41 -0.99 -3.07
C THR A 71 -0.68 -1.02 -4.41
N LEU A 72 -0.93 -0.02 -5.26
CA LEU A 72 -0.29 0.10 -6.58
C LEU A 72 1.22 0.44 -6.51
N SER A 73 1.73 0.84 -5.35
CA SER A 73 3.13 1.20 -5.13
C SER A 73 3.92 0.12 -4.38
N GLN A 74 3.24 -0.86 -3.78
CA GLN A 74 3.87 -1.99 -3.11
C GLN A 74 4.41 -2.97 -4.16
N GLN A 75 5.66 -3.39 -3.97
CA GLN A 75 6.30 -4.42 -4.80
C GLN A 75 6.26 -5.81 -4.15
N GLU A 76 5.86 -5.88 -2.88
CA GLU A 76 5.80 -7.12 -2.12
C GLU A 76 4.57 -7.09 -1.21
N PHE A 77 3.80 -8.17 -1.24
CA PHE A 77 2.67 -8.43 -0.35
C PHE A 77 3.01 -9.59 0.58
N SER A 78 2.65 -9.48 1.85
CA SER A 78 2.83 -10.57 2.83
C SER A 78 1.45 -10.95 3.36
N ILE A 79 1.10 -12.23 3.18
CA ILE A 79 -0.17 -12.80 3.64
C ILE A 79 0.17 -13.79 4.76
N ASN A 80 -0.42 -13.60 5.94
CA ASN A 80 -0.30 -14.53 7.05
C ASN A 80 -1.50 -15.47 7.05
N VAL A 81 -1.27 -16.74 6.72
CA VAL A 81 -2.29 -17.79 6.79
C VAL A 81 -2.21 -18.45 8.16
N LYS A 82 -3.30 -18.42 8.92
CA LYS A 82 -3.36 -18.91 10.29
C LYS A 82 -3.66 -20.40 10.34
N ASP A 83 -3.26 -21.07 11.42
CA ASP A 83 -3.51 -22.51 11.65
C ASP A 83 -5.00 -22.89 11.68
N GLU A 84 -5.87 -21.94 11.99
CA GLU A 84 -7.33 -22.07 11.96
C GLU A 84 -7.96 -21.95 10.55
N ASP A 85 -7.20 -21.49 9.55
CA ASP A 85 -7.70 -21.35 8.18
C ASP A 85 -7.86 -22.70 7.49
N SER A 86 -8.96 -22.86 6.72
CA SER A 86 -9.25 -24.10 6.00
C SER A 86 -8.18 -24.46 4.96
N ASP A 87 -8.02 -25.77 4.70
CA ASP A 87 -7.13 -26.28 3.66
C ASP A 87 -7.44 -25.69 2.27
N LEU A 88 -8.72 -25.39 2.01
CA LEU A 88 -9.14 -24.72 0.79
C LEU A 88 -8.55 -23.31 0.70
N LEU A 89 -8.65 -22.50 1.76
CA LEU A 89 -8.08 -21.15 1.78
C LEU A 89 -6.56 -21.19 1.58
N ARG A 90 -5.88 -22.10 2.28
CA ARG A 90 -4.43 -22.33 2.15
C ARG A 90 -4.04 -22.68 0.72
N SER A 91 -4.78 -23.61 0.10
CA SER A 91 -4.56 -24.02 -1.29
C SER A 91 -4.79 -22.87 -2.27
N THR A 92 -5.84 -22.06 -2.06
CA THR A 92 -6.15 -20.87 -2.87
C THR A 92 -5.02 -19.85 -2.80
N VAL A 93 -4.55 -19.49 -1.60
CA VAL A 93 -3.42 -18.54 -1.44
C VAL A 93 -2.16 -19.08 -2.12
N GLY A 94 -1.85 -20.36 -1.95
CA GLY A 94 -0.70 -20.99 -2.60
C GLY A 94 -0.80 -21.05 -4.12
N ALA A 95 -1.99 -21.33 -4.68
CA ALA A 95 -2.22 -21.32 -6.12
C ALA A 95 -2.13 -19.92 -6.71
N PHE A 96 -2.70 -18.92 -6.02
CA PHE A 96 -2.63 -17.51 -6.39
C PHE A 96 -1.18 -17.01 -6.44
N ALA A 97 -0.40 -17.26 -5.38
CA ALA A 97 1.00 -16.87 -5.31
C ALA A 97 1.82 -17.44 -6.48
N ARG A 98 1.68 -18.74 -6.77
CA ARG A 98 2.41 -19.38 -7.88
C ARG A 98 2.07 -18.78 -9.24
N ARG A 99 0.78 -18.51 -9.52
CA ARG A 99 0.34 -17.95 -10.81
C ARG A 99 0.81 -16.51 -11.01
N ILE A 100 0.85 -15.70 -9.94
CA ILE A 100 1.40 -14.35 -10.01
C ILE A 100 2.91 -14.40 -10.28
N GLU A 101 3.65 -15.23 -9.55
CA GLU A 101 5.10 -15.36 -9.74
C GLU A 101 5.47 -15.85 -11.14
N SER A 102 4.67 -16.77 -11.71
CA SER A 102 4.89 -17.26 -13.07
C SER A 102 4.42 -16.31 -14.17
N SER A 103 3.76 -15.20 -13.82
CA SER A 103 3.14 -14.26 -14.78
C SER A 103 2.07 -14.92 -15.69
N ASP A 104 1.45 -16.01 -15.23
CA ASP A 104 0.41 -16.77 -15.96
C ASP A 104 -1.02 -16.34 -15.56
N LEU A 105 -1.16 -15.17 -14.94
CA LEU A 105 -2.46 -14.60 -14.57
C LEU A 105 -2.78 -13.47 -15.56
N SER A 106 -3.81 -13.63 -16.39
CA SER A 106 -4.23 -12.58 -17.31
C SER A 106 -4.96 -11.45 -16.59
N ASP A 107 -5.07 -10.30 -17.23
CA ASP A 107 -5.84 -9.18 -16.69
C ASP A 107 -7.32 -9.57 -16.49
N GLU A 108 -7.91 -10.40 -17.36
CA GLU A 108 -9.29 -10.88 -17.16
C GLU A 108 -9.43 -11.77 -15.92
N ASP A 109 -8.46 -12.65 -15.67
CA ASP A 109 -8.44 -13.49 -14.45
C ASP A 109 -8.29 -12.61 -13.20
N ALA A 110 -7.43 -11.59 -13.26
CA ALA A 110 -7.21 -10.66 -12.17
C ALA A 110 -8.46 -9.82 -11.87
N GLU A 111 -9.18 -9.35 -12.89
CA GLU A 111 -10.46 -8.65 -12.74
C GLU A 111 -11.51 -9.56 -12.07
N ALA A 112 -11.65 -10.80 -12.52
CA ALA A 112 -12.60 -11.75 -11.93
C ALA A 112 -12.29 -12.03 -10.45
N ILE A 113 -11.01 -12.19 -10.09
CA ILE A 113 -10.59 -12.35 -8.70
C ILE A 113 -10.91 -11.09 -7.89
N LEU A 114 -10.67 -9.90 -8.45
CA LEU A 114 -10.93 -8.63 -7.77
C LEU A 114 -12.41 -8.44 -7.46
N GLU A 115 -13.30 -8.79 -8.39
CA GLU A 115 -14.76 -8.76 -8.18
C GLU A 115 -15.19 -9.71 -7.04
N ILE A 116 -14.65 -10.93 -7.00
CA ILE A 116 -14.93 -11.89 -5.91
C ILE A 116 -14.49 -11.33 -4.54
N LEU A 117 -13.37 -10.60 -4.50
CA LEU A 117 -12.81 -10.04 -3.26
C LEU A 117 -13.47 -8.73 -2.82
N LYS A 118 -14.03 -7.95 -3.75
CA LYS A 118 -14.66 -6.66 -3.45
C LYS A 118 -16.07 -6.77 -2.90
N GLY A 119 -16.76 -7.90 -3.15
CA GLY A 119 -18.02 -8.27 -2.51
C GLY A 119 -19.13 -7.24 -2.58
#